data_AF-A0AA97LLM6-F1
#
_entry.id   AF-A0AA97LLM6-F1
#
_cell.length_a   1.000
_cell.length_b   1.000
_cell.length_c   1.000
_cell.angle_alpha   90.00
_cell.angle_beta   90.00
_cell.angle_gamma   90.00
#
_symmetry.space_group_name_H-M   'P 1'
#
loop_
_entity.id
_entity.type
_entity.pdbx_description
1 polymer ?
#
loop_
_entity_poly.entity_id
_entity_poly.type
_entity_poly.pdbx_seq_one_letter_code
_entity_poly.pdbx_strand_id
1 'polypeptide(L)'
;MGKARRSPAAATTRKGPHSGGKKPPEPAGSPSARDRPSKGKGSQRQVACDAAPPSPKEEPGALALGAQQERWLQFLERQRVSCEEAAKLLLDTFEYQGLVKHTGGCHCGAVRFEVWAPADLHVFDCNCTICVKKQNRHFIVPASRFKLLEGADNLTAYTFNTHCAQHTFCKTCGVQSFYTPRSNPDGYGIAPHCLDEGTVRSITMEAINGKEWEKAIKAHPTIKSLSKP
;
A
#
# COMPACT_ATOMS: atom_id res chain seq x y z
N MET A 1 -14.00 -11.17 -52.70
CA MET A 1 -12.82 -10.54 -53.33
C MET A 1 -12.35 -9.43 -52.38
N GLY A 2 -11.15 -9.34 -51.85
CA GLY A 2 -9.97 -10.20 -51.84
C GLY A 2 -9.31 -10.13 -50.46
N LYS A 3 -8.78 -11.28 -50.00
CA LYS A 3 -8.01 -11.43 -48.77
C LYS A 3 -6.53 -11.14 -49.07
N ALA A 4 -5.89 -10.25 -48.31
CA ALA A 4 -4.43 -10.15 -48.29
C ALA A 4 -3.86 -11.01 -47.15
N ARG A 5 -2.82 -11.79 -47.49
CA ARG A 5 -2.19 -12.84 -46.69
C ARG A 5 -1.01 -12.31 -45.86
N ARG A 6 -0.66 -13.11 -44.84
CA ARG A 6 0.37 -13.00 -43.79
C ARG A 6 1.83 -12.86 -44.27
N SER A 7 2.71 -12.40 -43.37
CA SER A 7 3.78 -13.25 -42.79
C SER A 7 4.46 -12.63 -41.54
N PRO A 8 5.01 -13.44 -40.61
CA PRO A 8 5.57 -13.03 -39.31
C PRO A 8 7.12 -13.13 -39.23
N ALA A 9 7.72 -12.50 -38.23
CA ALA A 9 9.11 -12.73 -37.79
C ALA A 9 9.24 -12.28 -36.31
N ALA A 10 10.08 -12.83 -35.43
CA ALA A 10 10.75 -14.11 -35.27
C ALA A 10 11.20 -14.12 -33.79
N ALA A 11 11.06 -15.24 -33.09
CA ALA A 11 11.52 -15.43 -31.72
C ALA A 11 12.99 -15.88 -31.72
N THR A 12 13.81 -15.36 -30.79
CA THR A 12 15.14 -15.91 -30.50
C THR A 12 15.32 -16.10 -29.00
N THR A 13 15.30 -17.36 -28.59
CA THR A 13 15.79 -17.92 -27.33
C THR A 13 17.32 -18.02 -27.33
N ARG A 14 18.00 -17.73 -26.21
CA ARG A 14 19.32 -18.30 -25.90
C ARG A 14 19.41 -18.73 -24.44
N LYS A 15 19.96 -19.94 -24.26
CA LYS A 15 20.19 -20.71 -23.02
C LYS A 15 21.41 -20.17 -22.23
N GLY A 16 21.45 -20.47 -20.91
CA GLY A 16 22.68 -20.48 -20.07
C GLY A 16 23.69 -21.57 -20.51
N PRO A 17 24.73 -21.96 -19.73
CA PRO A 17 24.82 -22.03 -18.25
C PRO A 17 26.20 -21.65 -17.65
N HIS A 18 26.36 -21.64 -16.31
CA HIS A 18 27.33 -22.51 -15.60
C HIS A 18 27.41 -22.25 -14.09
N SER A 19 27.34 -23.35 -13.36
CA SER A 19 27.54 -23.61 -11.93
C SER A 19 29.02 -23.59 -11.52
N GLY A 20 29.29 -23.23 -10.26
CA GLY A 20 30.59 -23.48 -9.63
C GLY A 20 30.52 -23.34 -8.11
N GLY A 21 30.14 -24.41 -7.41
CA GLY A 21 30.35 -24.54 -5.97
C GLY A 21 31.75 -25.06 -5.63
N LYS A 22 32.20 -24.79 -4.40
CA LYS A 22 33.15 -25.64 -3.64
C LYS A 22 33.15 -25.23 -2.16
N LYS A 23 32.91 -26.20 -1.29
CA LYS A 23 33.16 -26.23 0.17
C LYS A 23 34.24 -27.31 0.43
N PRO A 24 34.64 -27.57 1.69
CA PRO A 24 35.92 -27.25 2.35
C PRO A 24 36.86 -28.49 2.43
N PRO A 25 37.90 -28.46 3.30
CA PRO A 25 37.89 -29.45 4.38
C PRO A 25 38.42 -28.98 5.74
N GLU A 26 38.11 -29.81 6.75
CA GLU A 26 38.38 -29.80 8.20
C GLU A 26 39.83 -30.30 8.58
N PRO A 27 40.08 -30.92 9.77
CA PRO A 27 40.34 -30.33 11.10
C PRO A 27 41.65 -30.89 11.72
N ALA A 28 41.98 -30.55 12.98
CA ALA A 28 42.52 -31.49 13.99
C ALA A 28 42.97 -30.75 15.26
N GLY A 29 42.71 -31.34 16.44
CA GLY A 29 43.44 -30.99 17.66
C GLY A 29 42.70 -31.26 18.97
N SER A 30 42.79 -32.48 19.47
CA SER A 30 42.73 -32.84 20.91
C SER A 30 43.94 -33.78 21.16
N PRO A 31 44.26 -34.28 22.38
CA PRO A 31 43.61 -34.14 23.70
C PRO A 31 44.64 -34.04 24.88
N SER A 32 44.13 -34.26 26.11
CA SER A 32 44.78 -34.97 27.25
C SER A 32 45.05 -34.10 28.47
N ALA A 33 44.94 -34.52 29.74
CA ALA A 33 44.19 -35.53 30.50
C ALA A 33 44.71 -35.42 31.97
N ARG A 34 43.94 -35.97 32.94
CA ARG A 34 44.36 -36.38 34.31
C ARG A 34 44.52 -35.22 35.32
N ASP A 35 44.20 -35.31 36.61
CA ASP A 35 44.12 -36.42 37.58
C ASP A 35 43.09 -36.14 38.72
N ARG A 36 42.77 -37.17 39.50
CA ARG A 36 41.79 -37.26 40.60
C ARG A 36 42.54 -37.41 41.96
N PRO A 37 41.89 -37.77 43.11
CA PRO A 37 41.10 -37.01 44.11
C PRO A 37 41.75 -36.96 45.53
N SER A 38 41.12 -36.29 46.52
CA SER A 38 40.76 -36.94 47.82
C SER A 38 39.99 -36.06 48.84
N LYS A 39 38.91 -36.66 49.39
CA LYS A 39 38.43 -36.73 50.80
C LYS A 39 38.22 -35.46 51.66
N GLY A 40 37.05 -35.41 52.34
CA GLY A 40 36.88 -34.72 53.63
C GLY A 40 35.43 -34.60 54.10
N LYS A 41 35.13 -34.97 55.35
CA LYS A 41 33.80 -35.18 55.96
C LYS A 41 33.14 -33.88 56.47
N GLY A 42 31.83 -33.89 56.73
CA GLY A 42 31.25 -33.02 57.77
C GLY A 42 29.76 -32.70 57.67
N SER A 43 28.97 -33.31 58.57
CA SER A 43 27.56 -33.10 58.90
C SER A 43 27.06 -31.65 59.00
N GLN A 44 25.85 -31.37 58.49
CA GLN A 44 24.77 -30.75 59.28
C GLN A 44 23.40 -30.92 58.59
N ARG A 45 22.42 -31.40 59.37
CA ARG A 45 20.99 -31.45 59.02
C ARG A 45 20.45 -30.02 58.88
N GLN A 46 19.82 -29.71 57.75
CA GLN A 46 18.89 -28.60 57.64
C GLN A 46 17.52 -29.10 57.17
N VAL A 47 16.52 -28.59 57.88
CA VAL A 47 15.09 -28.90 57.79
C VAL A 47 14.56 -28.34 56.47
N ALA A 48 13.81 -29.16 55.73
CA ALA A 48 13.12 -28.72 54.52
C ALA A 48 12.02 -27.71 54.88
N CYS A 49 12.14 -26.49 54.37
CA CYS A 49 11.00 -25.60 54.19
C CYS A 49 10.53 -25.76 52.73
N ASP A 50 9.25 -26.10 52.56
CA ASP A 50 8.64 -26.33 51.26
C ASP A 50 8.77 -25.09 50.38
N ALA A 51 9.45 -25.25 49.24
CA ALA A 51 9.56 -24.21 48.23
C ALA A 51 8.19 -24.02 47.54
N ALA A 52 7.71 -22.78 47.49
CA ALA A 52 6.54 -22.41 46.70
C ALA A 52 6.74 -22.80 45.21
N PRO A 53 5.68 -23.23 44.50
CA PRO A 53 5.80 -23.63 43.10
C PRO A 53 6.29 -22.45 42.24
N PRO A 54 7.15 -22.71 41.24
CA PRO A 54 7.69 -21.66 40.40
C PRO A 54 6.57 -21.00 39.60
N SER A 55 6.58 -19.67 39.59
CA SER A 55 5.75 -18.84 38.73
C SER A 55 5.87 -19.27 37.26
N PRO A 56 4.80 -19.22 36.46
CA PRO A 56 4.88 -19.55 35.04
C PRO A 56 5.94 -18.68 34.37
N LYS A 57 6.85 -19.33 33.64
CA LYS A 57 7.88 -18.64 32.87
C LYS A 57 7.19 -17.84 31.76
N GLU A 58 7.33 -16.52 31.81
CA GLU A 58 6.88 -15.64 30.73
C GLU A 58 7.65 -16.00 29.45
N GLU A 59 6.90 -16.33 28.40
CA GLU A 59 7.43 -16.58 27.06
C GLU A 59 8.11 -15.31 26.53
N PRO A 60 9.40 -15.35 26.14
CA PRO A 60 10.11 -14.17 25.68
C PRO A 60 9.59 -13.78 24.29
N GLY A 61 8.74 -12.77 24.25
CA GLY A 61 8.18 -12.21 23.02
C GLY A 61 6.76 -11.67 23.13
N ALA A 62 6.02 -12.00 24.20
CA ALA A 62 4.72 -11.41 24.44
C ALA A 62 4.89 -10.00 25.05
N LEU A 63 4.44 -8.97 24.34
CA LEU A 63 4.30 -7.63 24.93
C LEU A 63 3.31 -7.74 26.11
N ALA A 64 3.78 -7.49 27.33
CA ALA A 64 2.94 -7.52 28.53
C ALA A 64 2.02 -6.28 28.56
N LEU A 65 0.88 -6.39 27.88
CA LEU A 65 -0.09 -5.29 27.74
C LEU A 65 -0.93 -5.05 29.01
N GLY A 66 -0.95 -5.98 29.96
CA GLY A 66 -1.65 -5.84 31.25
C GLY A 66 -3.10 -5.35 31.08
N ALA A 67 -3.49 -4.33 31.86
CA ALA A 67 -4.83 -3.74 31.80
C ALA A 67 -5.21 -3.12 30.43
N GLN A 68 -4.26 -2.92 29.52
CA GLN A 68 -4.53 -2.45 28.16
C GLN A 68 -5.16 -3.57 27.30
N GLN A 69 -4.78 -4.83 27.53
CA GLN A 69 -5.34 -5.98 26.81
C GLN A 69 -6.83 -6.14 27.10
N GLU A 70 -7.21 -6.03 28.37
CA GLU A 70 -8.59 -6.19 28.81
C GLU A 70 -9.49 -5.06 28.28
N ARG A 71 -9.00 -3.81 28.33
CA ARG A 71 -9.69 -2.66 27.71
C ARG A 71 -9.85 -2.81 26.20
N TRP A 72 -8.83 -3.37 25.53
CA TRP A 72 -8.88 -3.60 24.08
C TRP A 72 -9.90 -4.69 23.71
N LEU A 73 -9.89 -5.83 24.41
CA LEU A 73 -10.86 -6.90 24.20
C LEU A 73 -12.30 -6.44 24.44
N GLN A 74 -12.54 -5.65 25.50
CA GLN A 74 -13.85 -5.03 25.76
C GLN A 74 -14.28 -4.06 24.66
N PHE A 75 -13.33 -3.30 24.09
CA PHE A 75 -13.61 -2.45 22.94
C PHE A 75 -14.01 -3.27 21.70
N LEU A 76 -13.28 -4.35 21.39
CA LEU A 76 -13.59 -5.24 20.26
C LEU A 76 -14.98 -5.88 20.39
N GLU A 77 -15.29 -6.40 21.58
CA GLU A 77 -16.58 -7.02 21.89
C GLU A 77 -17.73 -6.02 21.76
N ARG A 78 -17.55 -4.79 22.29
CA ARG A 78 -18.56 -3.72 22.19
C ARG A 78 -18.81 -3.26 20.75
N GLN A 79 -17.79 -3.27 19.92
CA GLN A 79 -17.89 -2.84 18.52
C GLN A 79 -18.28 -3.99 17.57
N ARG A 80 -18.31 -5.25 18.05
CA ARG A 80 -18.48 -6.47 17.23
C ARG A 80 -17.43 -6.59 16.10
N VAL A 81 -16.22 -6.12 16.36
CA VAL A 81 -15.15 -6.05 15.36
C VAL A 81 -14.21 -7.23 15.59
N SER A 82 -13.98 -8.04 14.55
CA SER A 82 -12.99 -9.12 14.59
C SER A 82 -11.57 -8.58 14.81
N CYS A 83 -10.64 -9.41 15.28
CA CYS A 83 -9.23 -9.01 15.42
C CYS A 83 -8.64 -8.49 14.11
N GLU A 84 -9.07 -9.03 12.96
CA GLU A 84 -8.64 -8.59 11.63
C GLU A 84 -9.20 -7.20 11.29
N GLU A 85 -10.49 -6.96 11.51
CA GLU A 85 -11.10 -5.66 11.26
C GLU A 85 -10.57 -4.57 12.21
N ALA A 86 -10.19 -4.94 13.44
CA ALA A 86 -9.61 -4.01 14.39
C ALA A 86 -8.13 -3.72 14.10
N ALA A 87 -7.37 -4.73 13.66
CA ALA A 87 -6.03 -4.50 13.12
C ALA A 87 -6.09 -3.57 11.90
N LYS A 88 -7.06 -3.79 11.00
CA LYS A 88 -7.31 -2.89 9.87
C LYS A 88 -7.69 -1.49 10.32
N LEU A 89 -8.57 -1.34 11.30
CA LEU A 89 -8.96 -0.03 11.84
C LEU A 89 -7.75 0.70 12.42
N LEU A 90 -6.90 0.00 13.19
CA LEU A 90 -5.69 0.57 13.76
C LEU A 90 -4.68 0.95 12.67
N LEU A 91 -4.42 0.06 11.71
CA LEU A 91 -3.53 0.32 10.58
C LEU A 91 -4.03 1.51 9.76
N ASP A 92 -5.32 1.55 9.41
CA ASP A 92 -5.91 2.69 8.70
C ASP A 92 -5.81 3.99 9.52
N THR A 93 -6.00 3.91 10.85
CA THR A 93 -5.91 5.09 11.75
C THR A 93 -4.48 5.61 11.86
N PHE A 94 -3.46 4.75 11.82
CA PHE A 94 -2.06 5.15 11.92
C PHE A 94 -1.41 5.46 10.56
N GLU A 95 -1.76 4.72 9.50
CA GLU A 95 -1.24 4.92 8.13
C GLU A 95 -1.91 6.11 7.43
N TYR A 96 -3.16 6.43 7.77
CA TYR A 96 -3.96 7.44 7.09
C TYR A 96 -4.58 8.49 8.03
N GLN A 97 -3.82 8.94 9.04
CA GLN A 97 -4.26 10.03 9.91
C GLN A 97 -4.78 11.23 9.12
N GLY A 98 -6.02 11.64 9.43
CA GLY A 98 -6.67 12.78 8.78
C GLY A 98 -7.30 12.49 7.41
N LEU A 99 -7.25 11.24 6.94
CA LEU A 99 -7.94 10.81 5.73
C LEU A 99 -9.24 10.09 6.08
N VAL A 100 -10.19 10.15 5.16
CA VAL A 100 -11.41 9.36 5.18
C VAL A 100 -11.46 8.50 3.94
N LYS A 101 -12.18 7.39 4.02
CA LYS A 101 -12.42 6.51 2.87
C LYS A 101 -13.57 7.06 2.05
N HIS A 102 -13.28 7.47 0.81
CA HIS A 102 -14.28 7.78 -0.19
C HIS A 102 -14.50 6.57 -1.09
N THR A 103 -15.74 6.38 -1.54
CA THR A 103 -16.08 5.45 -2.61
C THR A 103 -16.52 6.23 -3.84
N GLY A 104 -16.39 5.61 -5.01
CA GLY A 104 -16.79 6.25 -6.25
C GLY A 104 -16.75 5.29 -7.43
N GLY A 105 -17.08 5.81 -8.61
CA GLY A 105 -17.13 4.98 -9.79
C GLY A 105 -17.52 5.74 -11.06
N CYS A 106 -17.74 4.99 -12.13
CA CYS A 106 -18.28 5.54 -13.36
C CYS A 106 -19.82 5.64 -13.29
N HIS A 107 -20.42 6.39 -14.20
CA HIS A 107 -21.87 6.61 -14.23
C HIS A 107 -22.69 5.31 -14.31
N CYS A 108 -22.25 4.32 -15.09
CA CYS A 108 -22.99 3.07 -15.27
C CYS A 108 -22.76 2.04 -14.15
N GLY A 109 -21.95 2.37 -13.13
CA GLY A 109 -21.63 1.48 -12.02
C GLY A 109 -20.63 0.37 -12.35
N ALA A 110 -20.35 0.08 -13.62
CA ALA A 110 -19.47 -1.01 -14.04
C ALA A 110 -17.98 -0.82 -13.73
N VAL A 111 -17.60 0.30 -13.11
CA VAL A 111 -16.26 0.58 -12.57
C VAL A 111 -16.47 1.20 -11.20
N ARG A 112 -15.92 0.58 -10.15
CA ARG A 112 -16.04 1.01 -8.76
C ARG A 112 -14.68 1.02 -8.08
N PHE A 113 -14.44 1.99 -7.21
CA PHE A 113 -13.19 2.10 -6.46
C PHE A 113 -13.41 2.65 -5.04
N GLU A 114 -12.42 2.47 -4.19
CA GLU A 114 -12.27 3.18 -2.92
C GLU A 114 -10.94 3.95 -2.90
N VAL A 115 -10.93 5.10 -2.21
CA VAL A 115 -9.76 5.97 -2.10
C VAL A 115 -9.70 6.64 -0.73
N TRP A 116 -8.50 6.70 -0.15
CA TRP A 116 -8.24 7.42 1.11
C TRP A 116 -7.70 8.82 0.80
N ALA A 117 -8.49 9.84 1.15
CA ALA A 117 -8.14 11.25 0.96
C ALA A 117 -8.75 12.11 2.08
N PRO A 118 -8.32 13.37 2.26
CA PRO A 118 -8.96 14.26 3.23
C PRO A 118 -10.41 14.56 2.82
N ALA A 119 -11.30 14.75 3.81
CA ALA A 119 -12.68 15.16 3.53
C ALA A 119 -12.78 16.56 2.87
N ASP A 120 -11.80 17.43 3.11
CA ASP A 120 -11.63 18.70 2.39
C ASP A 120 -10.69 18.49 1.21
N LEU A 121 -11.23 18.42 0.00
CA LEU A 121 -10.48 18.09 -1.20
C LEU A 121 -9.82 19.33 -1.80
N HIS A 122 -8.54 19.21 -2.12
CA HIS A 122 -7.83 20.17 -2.96
C HIS A 122 -7.76 19.67 -4.41
N VAL A 123 -8.46 20.35 -5.31
CA VAL A 123 -8.73 19.91 -6.67
C VAL A 123 -8.05 20.83 -7.67
N PHE A 124 -7.31 20.25 -8.62
CA PHE A 124 -6.67 21.00 -9.70
C PHE A 124 -7.59 21.12 -10.91
N ASP A 125 -7.74 22.34 -11.43
CA ASP A 125 -8.45 22.66 -12.66
C ASP A 125 -7.46 23.10 -13.74
N CYS A 126 -7.14 22.18 -14.65
CA CYS A 126 -6.10 22.36 -15.66
C CYS A 126 -6.69 22.82 -17.00
N ASN A 127 -6.13 23.89 -17.57
CA ASN A 127 -6.63 24.49 -18.82
C ASN A 127 -6.02 23.91 -20.12
N CYS A 128 -5.30 22.77 -20.08
CA CYS A 128 -4.80 22.15 -21.30
C CYS A 128 -5.95 21.61 -22.17
N THR A 129 -5.68 21.39 -23.46
CA THR A 129 -6.73 21.07 -24.45
C THR A 129 -7.56 19.83 -24.09
N ILE A 130 -6.94 18.76 -23.58
CA ILE A 130 -7.67 17.56 -23.16
C ILE A 130 -8.46 17.79 -21.87
N CYS A 131 -7.89 18.49 -20.89
CA CYS A 131 -8.54 18.71 -19.59
C CYS A 131 -9.76 19.63 -19.74
N VAL A 132 -9.68 20.66 -20.58
CA VAL A 132 -10.83 21.51 -20.91
C VAL A 132 -11.94 20.70 -21.58
N LYS A 133 -11.61 19.87 -22.57
CA LYS A 133 -12.60 19.04 -23.27
C LYS A 133 -13.26 17.99 -22.39
N LYS A 134 -12.50 17.39 -21.45
CA LYS A 134 -13.00 16.39 -20.50
C LYS A 134 -13.61 16.98 -19.22
N GLN A 135 -13.46 18.28 -18.99
CA GLN A 135 -13.69 18.91 -17.69
C GLN A 135 -12.94 18.18 -16.55
N ASN A 136 -11.67 17.83 -16.80
CA ASN A 136 -10.86 16.97 -15.94
C ASN A 136 -10.33 17.69 -14.69
N ARG A 137 -11.23 18.02 -13.78
CA ARG A 137 -10.92 18.46 -12.41
C ARG A 137 -10.59 17.25 -11.55
N HIS A 138 -9.48 17.29 -10.83
CA HIS A 138 -9.05 16.14 -10.04
C HIS A 138 -8.20 16.51 -8.83
N PHE A 139 -8.28 15.71 -7.77
CA PHE A 139 -7.29 15.68 -6.70
C PHE A 139 -6.37 14.48 -6.89
N ILE A 140 -5.16 14.53 -6.33
CA ILE A 140 -4.13 13.50 -6.54
C ILE A 140 -3.92 12.72 -5.26
N VAL A 141 -3.82 11.40 -5.38
CA VAL A 141 -3.46 10.48 -4.30
C VAL A 141 -2.33 9.54 -4.73
N PRO A 142 -1.47 9.08 -3.80
CA PRO A 142 -0.56 7.96 -4.04
C PRO A 142 -1.32 6.69 -4.44
N ALA A 143 -0.69 5.81 -5.23
CA ALA A 143 -1.30 4.53 -5.60
C ALA A 143 -1.65 3.65 -4.40
N SER A 144 -0.90 3.74 -3.29
CA SER A 144 -1.19 3.01 -2.05
C SER A 144 -2.54 3.39 -1.43
N ARG A 145 -3.06 4.59 -1.71
CA ARG A 145 -4.33 5.09 -1.19
C ARG A 145 -5.52 4.81 -2.10
N PHE A 146 -5.32 4.11 -3.22
CA PHE A 146 -6.36 3.84 -4.20
C PHE A 146 -6.52 2.34 -4.39
N LYS A 147 -7.78 1.89 -4.45
CA LYS A 147 -8.10 0.49 -4.74
C LYS A 147 -9.26 0.42 -5.73
N LEU A 148 -9.00 -0.23 -6.86
CA LEU A 148 -10.05 -0.63 -7.79
C LEU A 148 -10.82 -1.81 -7.20
N LEU A 149 -12.13 -1.67 -7.06
CA LEU A 149 -13.01 -2.71 -6.56
C LEU A 149 -13.59 -3.56 -7.70
N GLU A 150 -14.00 -2.91 -8.80
CA GLU A 150 -14.67 -3.57 -9.92
C GLU A 150 -14.34 -2.89 -11.26
N GLY A 151 -14.51 -3.64 -12.35
CA GLY A 151 -14.50 -3.08 -13.71
C GLY A 151 -13.13 -2.96 -14.39
N ALA A 152 -12.13 -3.71 -13.93
CA ALA A 152 -10.78 -3.69 -14.52
C ALA A 152 -10.79 -3.98 -16.03
N ASP A 153 -11.63 -4.90 -16.46
CA ASP A 153 -11.87 -5.28 -17.86
C ASP A 153 -12.70 -4.24 -18.63
N ASN A 154 -13.42 -3.37 -17.92
CA ASN A 154 -14.25 -2.31 -18.49
C ASN A 154 -13.55 -0.95 -18.59
N LEU A 155 -12.27 -0.90 -18.22
CA LEU A 155 -11.41 0.27 -18.40
C LEU A 155 -10.71 0.24 -19.75
N THR A 156 -10.56 1.41 -20.33
CA THR A 156 -9.66 1.66 -21.47
C THR A 156 -8.90 2.96 -21.23
N ALA A 157 -7.78 3.16 -21.91
CA ALA A 157 -6.93 4.33 -21.71
C ALA A 157 -6.62 5.02 -23.04
N TYR A 158 -6.63 6.35 -23.01
CA TYR A 158 -6.13 7.20 -24.08
C TYR A 158 -4.82 7.86 -23.63
N THR A 159 -3.79 7.78 -24.47
CA THR A 159 -2.48 8.43 -24.24
C THR A 159 -2.10 9.25 -25.46
N PHE A 160 -1.37 10.34 -25.25
CA PHE A 160 -0.88 11.22 -26.31
C PHE A 160 0.35 12.00 -25.83
N ASN A 161 0.98 12.75 -26.74
CA ASN A 161 2.16 13.58 -26.47
C ASN A 161 3.31 12.76 -25.86
N THR A 162 3.60 12.89 -24.57
CA THR A 162 4.66 12.12 -23.91
C THR A 162 4.26 10.69 -23.56
N HIS A 163 2.98 10.33 -23.73
CA HIS A 163 2.39 9.06 -23.33
C HIS A 163 2.52 8.71 -21.83
N CYS A 164 2.96 9.66 -20.99
CA CYS A 164 3.08 9.46 -19.55
C CYS A 164 1.72 9.52 -18.84
N ALA A 165 0.84 10.44 -19.26
CA ALA A 165 -0.51 10.49 -18.74
C ALA A 165 -1.35 9.37 -19.37
N GLN A 166 -2.01 8.59 -18.53
CA GLN A 166 -2.96 7.56 -18.96
C GLN A 166 -4.35 8.05 -18.62
N HIS A 167 -5.07 8.59 -19.61
CA HIS A 167 -6.45 9.03 -19.46
C HIS A 167 -7.38 7.82 -19.49
N THR A 168 -7.49 7.13 -18.35
CA THR A 168 -8.32 5.93 -18.17
C THR A 168 -9.80 6.29 -18.04
N PHE A 169 -10.70 5.57 -18.70
CA PHE A 169 -12.14 5.78 -18.60
C PHE A 169 -12.92 4.47 -18.84
N CYS A 170 -14.18 4.47 -18.41
CA CYS A 170 -15.08 3.36 -18.64
C CYS A 170 -15.43 3.24 -20.13
N LYS A 171 -15.14 2.08 -20.76
CA LYS A 171 -15.47 1.84 -22.18
C LYS A 171 -16.97 1.76 -22.45
N THR A 172 -17.79 1.55 -21.41
CA THR A 172 -19.25 1.47 -21.51
C THR A 172 -19.92 2.85 -21.52
N CYS A 173 -19.59 3.73 -20.56
CA CYS A 173 -20.25 5.04 -20.42
C CYS A 173 -19.36 6.25 -20.71
N GLY A 174 -18.07 6.06 -21.00
CA GLY A 174 -17.13 7.14 -21.33
C GLY A 174 -16.61 7.96 -20.14
N VAL A 175 -17.13 7.74 -18.93
CA VAL A 175 -16.74 8.51 -17.74
C VAL A 175 -15.32 8.19 -17.29
N GLN A 176 -14.51 9.23 -17.08
CA GLN A 176 -13.18 9.18 -16.49
C GLN A 176 -13.29 9.46 -14.99
N SER A 177 -13.49 8.42 -14.19
CA SER A 177 -13.60 8.57 -12.73
C SER A 177 -12.25 8.76 -12.05
N PHE A 178 -11.20 8.20 -12.65
CA PHE A 178 -9.82 8.38 -12.24
C PHE A 178 -8.89 8.21 -13.45
N TYR A 179 -7.66 8.69 -13.35
CA TYR A 179 -6.64 8.54 -14.39
C TYR A 179 -5.24 8.64 -13.80
N THR A 180 -4.20 8.27 -14.55
CA THR A 180 -2.80 8.48 -14.15
C THR A 180 -2.30 9.79 -14.74
N PRO A 181 -2.05 10.84 -13.92
CA PRO A 181 -1.59 12.13 -14.40
C PRO A 181 -0.10 12.12 -14.80
N ARG A 182 0.28 13.00 -15.74
CA ARG A 182 1.69 13.16 -16.17
C ARG A 182 2.61 13.58 -15.02
N SER A 183 2.12 14.41 -14.10
CA SER A 183 2.90 14.93 -12.97
C SER A 183 3.18 13.88 -11.89
N ASN A 184 2.34 12.85 -11.80
CA ASN A 184 2.33 11.85 -10.74
C ASN A 184 2.03 10.47 -11.34
N PRO A 185 2.98 9.89 -12.11
CA PRO A 185 2.79 8.59 -12.78
C PRO A 185 2.68 7.41 -11.82
N ASP A 186 3.03 7.62 -10.55
CA ASP A 186 2.97 6.71 -9.40
C ASP A 186 1.70 6.87 -8.57
N GLY A 187 0.76 7.71 -9.01
CA GLY A 187 -0.50 7.96 -8.33
C GLY A 187 -1.69 8.07 -9.27
N TYR A 188 -2.82 8.46 -8.71
CA TYR A 188 -4.07 8.64 -9.45
C TYR A 188 -4.63 10.04 -9.22
N GLY A 189 -5.11 10.64 -10.30
CA GLY A 189 -5.98 11.80 -10.28
C GLY A 189 -7.43 11.34 -10.23
N ILE A 190 -8.15 11.65 -9.16
CA ILE A 190 -9.55 11.24 -8.95
C ILE A 190 -10.48 12.40 -9.28
N ALA A 191 -11.49 12.14 -10.11
CA ALA A 191 -12.51 13.13 -10.43
C ALA A 191 -13.49 13.27 -9.25
N PRO A 192 -13.58 14.44 -8.59
CA PRO A 192 -14.39 14.59 -7.37
C PRO A 192 -15.89 14.40 -7.64
N HIS A 193 -16.36 14.72 -8.84
CA HIS A 193 -17.75 14.51 -9.26
C HIS A 193 -18.11 13.05 -9.53
N CYS A 194 -17.15 12.12 -9.41
CA CYS A 194 -17.36 10.68 -9.53
C CYS A 194 -17.29 9.96 -8.17
N LEU A 195 -17.15 10.72 -7.06
CA LEU A 195 -17.28 10.18 -5.71
C LEU A 195 -18.75 10.04 -5.35
N ASP A 196 -19.07 9.02 -4.56
CA ASP A 196 -20.41 8.89 -3.97
C ASP A 196 -20.59 9.93 -2.84
N GLU A 197 -21.84 10.27 -2.56
CA GLU A 197 -22.18 11.27 -1.54
C GLU A 197 -21.84 10.80 -0.12
N GLY A 198 -21.57 11.77 0.77
CA GLY A 198 -21.54 11.55 2.23
C GLY A 198 -20.17 11.71 2.91
N THR A 199 -19.07 11.69 2.18
CA THR A 199 -17.70 11.75 2.77
C THR A 199 -16.93 13.02 2.44
N VAL A 200 -17.30 13.72 1.37
CA VAL A 200 -16.70 15.01 0.98
C VAL A 200 -17.36 16.13 1.76
N ARG A 201 -16.56 16.95 2.45
CA ARG A 201 -17.00 18.11 3.23
C ARG A 201 -16.87 19.41 2.45
N SER A 202 -15.74 19.62 1.77
CA SER A 202 -15.50 20.82 0.98
C SER A 202 -14.58 20.53 -0.20
N ILE A 203 -14.63 21.39 -1.23
CA ILE A 203 -13.76 21.32 -2.40
C ILE A 203 -13.17 22.71 -2.63
N THR A 204 -11.84 22.82 -2.57
CA THR A 204 -11.09 24.00 -3.00
C THR A 204 -10.47 23.74 -4.36
N MET A 205 -10.66 24.66 -5.31
CA MET A 205 -10.11 24.53 -6.66
C MET A 205 -8.86 25.42 -6.85
N GLU A 206 -7.80 24.84 -7.38
CA GLU A 206 -6.59 25.55 -7.84
C GLU A 206 -6.47 25.46 -9.37
N ALA A 207 -6.31 26.61 -10.02
CA ALA A 207 -6.14 26.68 -11.46
C ALA A 207 -4.69 26.37 -11.87
N ILE A 208 -4.52 25.47 -12.84
CA ILE A 208 -3.22 25.12 -13.41
C ILE A 208 -3.15 25.53 -14.89
N ASN A 209 -2.11 26.27 -15.27
CA ASN A 209 -1.85 26.60 -16.66
C ASN A 209 -1.21 25.41 -17.39
N GLY A 210 -2.05 24.47 -17.82
CA GLY A 210 -1.64 23.31 -18.61
C GLY A 210 -1.26 23.63 -20.06
N LYS A 211 -1.54 24.83 -20.58
CA LYS A 211 -1.00 25.26 -21.89
C LYS A 211 0.51 25.49 -21.83
N GLU A 212 1.02 25.94 -20.69
CA GLU A 212 2.46 26.12 -20.40
C GLU A 212 2.94 25.08 -19.36
N TRP A 213 2.60 23.80 -19.55
CA TRP A 213 2.74 22.75 -18.53
C TRP A 213 4.13 22.69 -17.89
N GLU A 214 5.22 22.75 -18.66
CA GLU A 214 6.58 22.66 -18.12
C GLU A 214 6.89 23.78 -17.12
N LYS A 215 6.48 25.01 -17.46
CA LYS A 215 6.68 26.18 -16.61
C LYS A 215 5.79 26.11 -15.37
N ALA A 216 4.51 25.75 -15.54
CA ALA A 216 3.57 25.62 -14.44
C ALA A 216 4.04 24.58 -13.42
N ILE A 217 4.44 23.40 -13.87
CA ILE A 217 4.87 22.31 -12.99
C ILE A 217 6.24 22.54 -12.36
N LYS A 218 7.14 23.28 -13.03
CA LYS A 218 8.41 23.70 -12.44
C LYS A 218 8.21 24.73 -11.32
N ALA A 219 7.27 25.65 -11.49
CA ALA A 219 6.98 26.70 -10.51
C ALA A 219 6.10 26.24 -9.35
N HIS A 220 5.27 25.21 -9.56
CA HIS A 220 4.34 24.75 -8.53
C HIS A 220 5.07 24.01 -7.39
N PRO A 221 4.86 24.41 -6.12
CA PRO A 221 5.68 23.93 -5.01
C PRO A 221 5.46 22.45 -4.66
N THR A 222 4.22 21.95 -4.75
CA THR A 222 3.83 20.66 -4.13
C THR A 222 3.24 19.61 -5.08
N ILE A 223 2.84 19.93 -6.30
CA ILE A 223 2.06 19.00 -7.15
C ILE A 223 2.78 17.66 -7.40
N LYS A 224 4.10 17.68 -7.60
CA LYS A 224 4.91 16.47 -7.81
C LYS A 224 5.09 15.61 -6.56
N SER A 225 4.81 16.12 -5.37
CA SER A 225 4.94 15.36 -4.12
C SER A 225 3.63 14.72 -3.67
N LEU A 226 2.49 15.05 -4.30
CA LEU A 226 1.17 14.55 -3.86
C LEU A 226 0.97 13.03 -4.00
N SER A 227 1.73 12.38 -4.87
CA SER A 227 1.72 10.91 -5.01
C SER A 227 2.81 10.21 -4.22
N LYS A 228 3.70 10.96 -3.58
CA LYS A 228 4.75 10.37 -2.74
C LYS A 228 4.14 10.01 -1.39
N PRO A 229 4.50 8.85 -0.82
CA PRO A 229 4.03 8.43 0.50
C PRO A 229 4.47 9.38 1.61
#